data_AF-A0A1J5X0B4-F1
#
_entry.id   AF-A0A1J5X0B4-F1
#
_cell.length_a   1.000
_cell.length_b   1.000
_cell.length_c   1.000
_cell.angle_alpha   90.00
_cell.angle_beta   90.00
_cell.angle_gamma   90.00
#
_symmetry.space_group_name_H-M   'P 1'
#
loop_
_entity.id
_entity.type
_entity.pdbx_description
1 polymer ?
#
loop_
_entity_poly.entity_id
_entity_poly.type
_entity_poly.pdbx_seq_one_letter_code
_entity_poly.pdbx_strand_id
1 'polypeptide(L)'
;STESGGDVSGILGAGNSSIWLGKVKKSLKLKRCAINILPLLKLHEDNVMEKFELYAKKEEHVSSILGAGNRSIWLGRVKSLQLYQHAVNTLPKLKLELHEDSEIEELYLCAWYREYVSSILGAGDRSIWLGKVKKSLRLALYAISILPKLRLHEDNVMEWLYLGVWGREYVSEILVKKDSSIWLGKVKSLTLKGHAVNLLPKLKLHEDNVMANFSLD
;
A
#
# COMPACT_ATOMS: atom_id res chain seq x y z
N SER A 1 17.89 -11.53 23.62
CA SER A 1 18.77 -10.53 22.99
C SER A 1 18.09 -9.18 23.01
N THR A 2 18.53 -8.31 23.90
CA THR A 2 18.02 -6.96 24.12
C THR A 2 18.50 -6.06 22.97
N GLU A 3 17.65 -5.87 21.96
CA GLU A 3 17.91 -4.89 20.90
C GLU A 3 17.67 -3.48 21.47
N SER A 4 18.76 -2.72 21.62
CA SER A 4 18.76 -1.27 21.72
C SER A 4 17.99 -0.69 20.53
N GLY A 5 16.74 -0.28 20.78
CA GLY A 5 15.95 0.50 19.83
C GLY A 5 16.48 1.92 19.85
N GLY A 6 17.12 2.35 18.76
CA GLY A 6 17.53 3.75 18.60
C GLY A 6 16.33 4.66 18.80
N ASP A 7 16.39 5.50 19.82
CA ASP A 7 15.31 6.40 20.16
C ASP A 7 15.30 7.60 19.20
N VAL A 8 14.13 7.92 18.64
CA VAL A 8 13.93 9.11 17.78
C VAL A 8 13.22 10.24 18.54
N SER A 9 12.93 10.06 19.84
CA SER A 9 12.19 11.01 20.68
C SER A 9 12.76 12.43 20.62
N GLY A 10 14.09 12.57 20.56
CA GLY A 10 14.79 13.85 20.55
C GLY A 10 14.47 14.76 19.36
N ILE A 11 13.88 14.22 18.27
CA ILE A 11 13.50 15.01 17.09
C ILE A 11 11.99 15.06 16.82
N LEU A 12 11.18 14.28 17.56
CA LEU A 12 9.71 14.25 17.37
C LEU A 12 8.99 15.53 17.85
N GLY A 13 9.70 16.45 18.51
CA GLY A 13 9.19 17.79 18.84
C GLY A 13 9.28 18.81 17.69
N ALA A 14 9.91 18.45 16.57
CA ALA A 14 10.01 19.33 15.41
C ALA A 14 8.67 19.41 14.65
N GLY A 15 8.36 20.57 14.06
CA GLY A 15 7.18 20.72 13.21
C GLY A 15 7.22 19.79 11.98
N ASN A 16 6.05 19.50 11.40
CA ASN A 16 5.96 18.71 10.16
C ASN A 16 6.83 19.34 9.05
N SER A 17 7.46 18.50 8.22
CA SER A 17 8.31 18.93 7.11
C SER A 17 9.47 19.86 7.51
N SER A 18 9.99 19.71 8.73
CA SER A 18 11.12 20.48 9.26
C SER A 18 12.50 20.00 8.80
N ILE A 19 12.63 18.75 8.36
CA ILE A 19 13.90 18.13 7.98
C ILE A 19 14.00 18.06 6.46
N TRP A 20 14.78 18.94 5.84
CA TRP A 20 15.00 18.91 4.40
C TRP A 20 15.91 17.74 3.98
N LEU A 21 15.35 16.81 3.19
CA LEU A 21 16.06 15.65 2.66
C LEU A 21 16.46 15.83 1.18
N GLY A 22 15.93 16.87 0.51
CA GLY A 22 16.18 17.13 -0.90
C GLY A 22 15.55 16.07 -1.81
N LYS A 23 16.28 15.68 -2.88
CA LYS A 23 15.85 14.67 -3.84
C LYS A 23 16.39 13.29 -3.44
N VAL A 24 15.52 12.32 -3.24
CA VAL A 24 15.87 10.92 -2.99
C VAL A 24 15.57 10.07 -4.22
N LYS A 25 16.60 9.78 -5.02
CA LYS A 25 16.46 9.09 -6.30
C LYS A 25 16.20 7.58 -6.17
N LYS A 26 17.04 6.88 -5.39
CA LYS A 26 17.01 5.41 -5.30
C LYS A 26 15.98 4.91 -4.30
N SER A 27 16.26 5.05 -3.01
CA SER A 27 15.36 4.48 -2.00
C SER A 27 15.33 5.25 -0.69
N LEU A 28 14.12 5.40 -0.13
CA LEU A 28 13.90 5.77 1.26
C LEU A 28 13.30 4.56 1.98
N LYS A 29 14.05 4.04 2.96
CA LYS A 29 13.66 2.86 3.74
C LYS A 29 13.65 3.22 5.21
N LEU A 30 12.49 3.14 5.85
CA LEU A 30 12.35 3.39 7.28
C LEU A 30 11.82 2.13 7.96
N LYS A 31 12.43 1.79 9.11
CA LYS A 31 12.10 0.58 9.86
C LYS A 31 11.92 0.92 11.32
N ARG A 32 10.99 0.22 11.98
CA ARG A 32 10.72 0.39 13.42
C ARG A 32 10.45 1.86 13.75
N CYS A 33 10.96 2.36 14.88
CA CYS A 33 10.81 3.74 15.36
C CYS A 33 11.23 4.82 14.35
N ALA A 34 12.17 4.53 13.43
CA ALA A 34 12.56 5.48 12.39
C ALA A 34 11.43 5.80 11.41
N ILE A 35 10.32 5.08 11.42
CA ILE A 35 9.15 5.43 10.60
C ILE A 35 8.49 6.71 11.13
N ASN A 36 8.56 6.98 12.44
CA ASN A 36 7.93 8.15 13.03
C ASN A 36 8.57 9.49 12.63
N ILE A 37 9.74 9.49 12.00
CA ILE A 37 10.34 10.72 11.47
C ILE A 37 9.74 11.11 10.11
N LEU A 38 8.97 10.22 9.47
CA LEU A 38 8.45 10.44 8.11
C LEU A 38 7.67 11.76 7.98
N PRO A 39 6.76 12.14 8.91
CA PRO A 39 6.06 13.42 8.81
C PRO A 39 6.97 14.65 8.91
N LEU A 40 8.18 14.49 9.46
CA LEU A 40 9.17 15.54 9.60
C LEU A 40 10.00 15.73 8.32
N LEU A 41 10.09 14.70 7.48
CA LEU A 41 10.89 14.75 6.26
C LEU A 41 10.20 15.63 5.20
N LYS A 42 10.97 16.57 4.64
CA LYS A 42 10.59 17.39 3.49
C LYS A 42 11.44 16.98 2.29
N LEU A 43 10.78 16.44 1.29
CA LEU A 43 11.37 16.12 0.00
C LEU A 43 11.24 17.32 -0.94
N HIS A 44 12.13 17.39 -1.93
CA HIS A 44 12.05 18.40 -3.00
C HIS A 44 10.84 18.16 -3.89
N GLU A 45 10.16 19.21 -4.38
CA GLU A 45 8.94 19.11 -5.21
C GLU A 45 9.06 18.18 -6.43
N ASP A 46 10.17 18.19 -7.17
CA ASP A 46 10.42 17.19 -8.23
C ASP A 46 10.95 15.82 -7.74
N ASN A 47 10.63 15.38 -6.52
CA ASN A 47 11.17 14.12 -6.01
C ASN A 47 10.61 12.94 -6.83
N VAL A 48 11.51 12.23 -7.50
CA VAL A 48 11.22 10.96 -8.18
C VAL A 48 12.07 9.87 -7.56
N MET A 49 11.41 8.94 -6.87
CA MET A 49 12.02 7.87 -6.10
C MET A 49 11.72 6.50 -6.71
N GLU A 50 12.74 5.64 -6.84
CA GLU A 50 12.53 4.27 -7.32
C GLU A 50 11.80 3.42 -6.26
N LYS A 51 12.13 3.54 -4.97
CA LYS A 51 11.56 2.68 -3.93
C LYS A 51 11.33 3.39 -2.59
N PHE A 52 10.09 3.35 -2.11
CA PHE A 52 9.73 3.70 -0.73
C PHE A 52 9.33 2.44 0.05
N GLU A 53 9.97 2.20 1.20
CA GLU A 53 9.79 0.98 1.99
C GLU A 53 9.60 1.29 3.48
N LEU A 54 8.50 0.81 4.07
CA LEU A 54 8.23 0.93 5.50
C LEU A 54 8.01 -0.44 6.15
N TYR A 55 8.67 -0.70 7.28
CA TYR A 55 8.53 -1.95 8.04
C TYR A 55 8.28 -1.69 9.54
N ALA A 56 7.05 -1.96 10.01
CA ALA A 56 6.65 -1.66 11.39
C ALA A 56 6.03 -2.88 12.10
N LYS A 57 6.80 -3.56 12.97
CA LYS A 57 6.29 -4.69 13.78
C LYS A 57 5.29 -4.32 14.89
N LYS A 58 5.25 -3.05 15.29
CA LYS A 58 4.43 -2.52 16.38
C LYS A 58 3.75 -1.23 15.94
N GLU A 59 2.58 -0.96 16.48
CA GLU A 59 1.80 0.25 16.19
C GLU A 59 2.53 1.53 16.60
N GLU A 60 3.27 1.49 17.72
CA GLU A 60 4.07 2.63 18.21
C GLU A 60 5.07 3.18 17.18
N HIS A 61 5.49 2.35 16.22
CA HIS A 61 6.41 2.76 15.15
C HIS A 61 5.76 3.64 14.08
N VAL A 62 4.42 3.66 14.00
CA VAL A 62 3.67 4.41 12.97
C VAL A 62 2.72 5.45 13.58
N SER A 63 2.69 5.59 14.91
CA SER A 63 1.72 6.42 15.63
C SER A 63 1.68 7.87 15.14
N SER A 64 2.84 8.47 14.88
CA SER A 64 2.94 9.84 14.34
C SER A 64 2.27 9.99 12.97
N ILE A 65 2.34 8.96 12.13
CA ILE A 65 1.72 8.94 10.80
C ILE A 65 0.22 8.69 10.92
N LEU A 66 -0.21 7.80 11.83
CA LEU A 66 -1.63 7.50 12.01
C LEU A 66 -2.42 8.71 12.51
N GLY A 67 -1.80 9.57 13.33
CA GLY A 67 -2.36 10.84 13.76
C GLY A 67 -2.42 11.92 12.66
N ALA A 68 -1.73 11.73 11.54
CA ALA A 68 -1.72 12.69 10.44
C ALA A 68 -3.03 12.64 9.63
N GLY A 69 -3.34 13.73 8.92
CA GLY A 69 -4.45 13.78 7.98
C GLY A 69 -4.28 12.78 6.82
N ASN A 70 -5.37 12.36 6.18
CA ASN A 70 -5.28 11.56 4.97
C ASN A 70 -4.58 12.36 3.87
N ARG A 71 -3.69 11.72 3.11
CA ARG A 71 -2.88 12.36 2.06
C ARG A 71 -2.14 13.62 2.53
N SER A 72 -1.64 13.63 3.77
CA SER A 72 -0.90 14.77 4.32
C SER A 72 0.62 14.63 4.19
N ILE A 73 1.13 13.42 4.04
CA ILE A 73 2.58 13.15 3.96
C ILE A 73 2.99 13.04 2.49
N TRP A 74 3.59 14.10 1.95
CA TRP A 74 3.98 14.16 0.54
C TRP A 74 5.30 13.43 0.27
N LEU A 75 5.29 12.53 -0.71
CA LEU A 75 6.46 11.74 -1.12
C LEU A 75 6.99 12.06 -2.53
N GLY A 76 6.28 12.91 -3.28
CA GLY A 76 6.48 13.08 -4.72
C GLY A 76 6.09 11.83 -5.51
N ARG A 77 6.83 11.55 -6.59
CA ARG A 77 6.64 10.37 -7.43
C ARG A 77 7.40 9.18 -6.83
N VAL A 78 6.71 8.07 -6.62
CA VAL A 78 7.29 6.82 -6.11
C VAL A 78 6.97 5.69 -7.08
N LYS A 79 8.00 5.04 -7.64
CA LYS A 79 7.81 3.91 -8.57
C LYS A 79 7.36 2.65 -7.82
N SER A 80 8.04 2.26 -6.74
CA SER A 80 7.71 1.08 -5.93
C SER A 80 7.36 1.47 -4.49
N LEU A 81 6.13 1.23 -4.06
CA LEU A 81 5.67 1.38 -2.68
C LEU A 81 5.56 0.01 -1.99
N GLN A 82 6.31 -0.19 -0.91
CA GLN A 82 6.30 -1.44 -0.14
C GLN A 82 6.03 -1.18 1.34
N LEU A 83 4.90 -1.71 1.85
CA LEU A 83 4.48 -1.52 3.25
C LEU A 83 4.29 -2.89 3.91
N TYR A 84 4.94 -3.05 5.07
CA TYR A 84 4.93 -4.30 5.82
C TYR A 84 4.38 -4.11 7.23
N GLN A 85 3.53 -5.04 7.67
CA GLN A 85 2.92 -5.08 9.00
C GLN A 85 2.15 -3.78 9.29
N HIS A 86 2.28 -3.17 10.48
CA HIS A 86 1.57 -1.92 10.81
C HIS A 86 1.87 -0.76 9.85
N ALA A 87 2.93 -0.84 9.03
CA ALA A 87 3.18 0.19 8.03
C ALA A 87 2.09 0.22 6.96
N VAL A 88 1.35 -0.88 6.76
CA VAL A 88 0.21 -0.93 5.84
C VAL A 88 -0.85 0.11 6.24
N ASN A 89 -1.13 0.28 7.54
CA ASN A 89 -2.06 1.29 8.08
C ASN A 89 -1.68 2.74 7.70
N THR A 90 -0.45 2.99 7.24
CA THR A 90 -0.01 4.33 6.83
C THR A 90 -0.46 4.69 5.41
N LEU A 91 -0.87 3.72 4.58
CA LEU A 91 -1.18 3.93 3.17
C LEU A 91 -2.14 5.11 2.90
N PRO A 92 -3.25 5.31 3.64
CA PRO A 92 -4.16 6.43 3.39
C PRO A 92 -3.56 7.81 3.73
N LYS A 93 -2.48 7.84 4.51
CA LYS A 93 -1.80 9.05 4.99
C LYS A 93 -0.79 9.57 3.98
N LEU A 94 -0.28 8.69 3.12
CA LEU A 94 0.70 9.03 2.09
C LEU A 94 0.03 9.77 0.93
N LYS A 95 0.67 10.84 0.48
CA LYS A 95 0.34 11.60 -0.72
C LYS A 95 1.41 11.35 -1.76
N LEU A 96 1.03 10.60 -2.79
CA LEU A 96 1.84 10.37 -3.98
C LEU A 96 1.44 11.35 -5.06
N GLU A 97 2.41 11.80 -5.85
CA GLU A 97 2.14 12.64 -7.00
C GLU A 97 1.74 11.78 -8.20
N LEU A 98 0.46 11.84 -8.53
CA LEU A 98 -0.21 11.07 -9.57
C LEU A 98 -0.84 12.04 -10.59
N HIS A 99 -0.03 12.54 -11.54
CA HIS A 99 -0.49 13.20 -12.77
C HIS A 99 -0.89 12.16 -13.85
N GLU A 100 -1.46 12.60 -14.97
CA GLU A 100 -1.91 11.71 -16.07
C GLU A 100 -0.85 10.69 -16.53
N ASP A 101 0.43 11.10 -16.50
CA ASP A 101 1.61 10.28 -16.86
C ASP A 101 2.34 9.64 -15.66
N SER A 102 1.91 9.93 -14.42
CA SER A 102 2.59 9.47 -13.21
C SER A 102 1.86 8.27 -12.62
N GLU A 103 2.47 7.10 -12.73
CA GLU A 103 1.93 5.81 -12.32
C GLU A 103 2.78 5.20 -11.21
N ILE A 104 2.16 4.44 -10.31
CA ILE A 104 2.89 3.52 -9.43
C ILE A 104 3.30 2.34 -10.30
N GLU A 105 4.58 2.01 -10.36
CA GLU A 105 5.01 0.78 -11.04
C GLU A 105 4.62 -0.44 -10.18
N GLU A 106 4.92 -0.42 -8.88
CA GLU A 106 4.71 -1.55 -7.98
C GLU A 106 4.10 -1.13 -6.65
N LEU A 107 3.02 -1.80 -6.23
CA LEU A 107 2.48 -1.73 -4.87
C LEU A 107 2.56 -3.11 -4.22
N TYR A 108 3.28 -3.21 -3.10
CA TYR A 108 3.33 -4.42 -2.29
C TYR A 108 2.93 -4.16 -0.84
N LEU A 109 1.86 -4.84 -0.41
CA LEU A 109 1.37 -4.80 0.97
C LEU A 109 1.40 -6.20 1.57
N CYS A 110 1.96 -6.34 2.77
CA CYS A 110 2.03 -7.61 3.48
C CYS A 110 1.78 -7.40 4.98
N ALA A 111 0.77 -8.07 5.52
CA ALA A 111 0.36 -7.92 6.92
C ALA A 111 -0.01 -9.28 7.53
N TRP A 112 0.75 -9.73 8.52
CA TRP A 112 0.58 -11.06 9.12
C TRP A 112 -0.60 -11.19 10.07
N TYR A 113 -1.00 -10.10 10.72
CA TYR A 113 -2.11 -10.08 11.66
C TYR A 113 -3.14 -9.01 11.29
N ARG A 114 -4.37 -9.20 11.76
CA ARG A 114 -5.48 -8.28 11.47
C ARG A 114 -5.24 -6.89 12.03
N GLU A 115 -4.57 -6.75 13.18
CA GLU A 115 -4.25 -5.44 13.75
C GLU A 115 -3.37 -4.56 12.84
N TYR A 116 -2.61 -5.15 11.92
CA TYR A 116 -1.73 -4.44 11.02
C TYR A 116 -2.47 -3.68 9.89
N VAL A 117 -3.75 -3.97 9.72
CA VAL A 117 -4.63 -3.34 8.72
C VAL A 117 -5.87 -2.68 9.34
N SER A 118 -6.01 -2.75 10.67
CA SER A 118 -7.22 -2.38 11.40
C SER A 118 -7.69 -0.95 11.15
N SER A 119 -6.78 0.01 10.99
CA SER A 119 -7.14 1.42 10.76
C SER A 119 -7.74 1.65 9.38
N ILE A 120 -7.48 0.75 8.42
CA ILE A 120 -8.00 0.82 7.05
C ILE A 120 -9.32 0.07 6.91
N LEU A 121 -9.58 -0.95 7.72
CA LEU A 121 -10.80 -1.78 7.59
C LEU A 121 -12.09 -0.97 7.72
N GLY A 122 -12.07 0.07 8.57
CA GLY A 122 -13.19 1.00 8.74
C GLY A 122 -13.37 2.02 7.60
N ALA A 123 -12.41 2.12 6.67
CA ALA A 123 -12.52 3.05 5.54
C ALA A 123 -13.61 2.61 4.56
N GLY A 124 -14.21 3.56 3.85
CA GLY A 124 -15.15 3.27 2.77
C GLY A 124 -14.49 2.46 1.64
N ASP A 125 -15.28 1.67 0.92
CA ASP A 125 -14.78 1.01 -0.28
C ASP A 125 -14.34 2.07 -1.31
N ARG A 126 -13.29 1.79 -2.08
CA ARG A 126 -12.70 2.71 -3.07
C ARG A 126 -12.30 4.09 -2.50
N SER A 127 -11.98 4.18 -1.21
CA SER A 127 -11.56 5.42 -0.55
C SER A 127 -10.07 5.76 -0.72
N ILE A 128 -9.23 4.75 -1.00
CA ILE A 128 -7.79 4.91 -1.17
C ILE A 128 -7.47 4.99 -2.67
N TRP A 129 -7.29 6.20 -3.18
CA TRP A 129 -6.87 6.44 -4.56
C TRP A 129 -5.40 6.05 -4.77
N LEU A 130 -5.16 5.15 -5.72
CA LEU A 130 -3.83 4.73 -6.16
C LEU A 130 -3.45 5.26 -7.54
N GLY A 131 -4.41 5.79 -8.30
CA GLY A 131 -4.19 6.11 -9.71
C GLY A 131 -4.01 4.84 -10.55
N LYS A 132 -3.04 4.86 -11.48
CA LYS A 132 -2.68 3.70 -12.31
C LYS A 132 -1.55 2.91 -11.64
N VAL A 133 -1.64 1.59 -11.72
CA VAL A 133 -0.60 0.64 -11.32
C VAL A 133 -0.11 -0.09 -12.56
N LYS A 134 1.15 0.14 -12.95
CA LYS A 134 1.68 -0.33 -14.25
C LYS A 134 2.16 -1.77 -14.22
N LYS A 135 3.09 -2.11 -13.31
CA LYS A 135 3.73 -3.43 -13.27
C LYS A 135 3.00 -4.38 -12.35
N SER A 136 2.92 -4.09 -11.04
CA SER A 136 2.30 -5.06 -10.14
C SER A 136 1.57 -4.51 -8.93
N LEU A 137 0.45 -5.14 -8.61
CA LEU A 137 -0.25 -5.05 -7.34
C LEU A 137 -0.14 -6.39 -6.62
N ARG A 138 0.51 -6.39 -5.46
CA ARG A 138 0.73 -7.60 -4.65
C ARG A 138 0.17 -7.41 -3.25
N LEU A 139 -0.81 -8.23 -2.88
CA LEU A 139 -1.39 -8.24 -1.55
C LEU A 139 -1.23 -9.63 -0.92
N ALA A 140 -0.60 -9.68 0.25
CA ALA A 140 -0.35 -10.92 0.97
C ALA A 140 -0.94 -10.89 2.39
N LEU A 141 -1.47 -12.04 2.83
CA LEU A 141 -2.03 -12.23 4.18
C LEU A 141 -3.17 -11.23 4.46
N TYR A 142 -3.25 -10.61 5.65
CA TYR A 142 -4.32 -9.67 6.00
C TYR A 142 -4.31 -8.41 5.13
N ALA A 143 -3.23 -8.09 4.41
CA ALA A 143 -3.23 -6.96 3.49
C ALA A 143 -4.23 -7.13 2.33
N ILE A 144 -4.66 -8.37 2.05
CA ILE A 144 -5.70 -8.62 1.05
C ILE A 144 -7.03 -7.94 1.38
N SER A 145 -7.36 -7.80 2.67
CA SER A 145 -8.60 -7.17 3.16
C SER A 145 -8.74 -5.69 2.75
N ILE A 146 -7.63 -5.06 2.35
CA ILE A 146 -7.58 -3.69 1.87
C ILE A 146 -8.01 -3.59 0.41
N LEU A 147 -8.02 -4.70 -0.35
CA LEU A 147 -8.34 -4.70 -1.78
C LEU A 147 -9.63 -3.93 -2.13
N PRO A 148 -10.78 -4.09 -1.42
CA PRO A 148 -11.99 -3.32 -1.70
C PRO A 148 -11.86 -1.81 -1.40
N LYS A 149 -10.88 -1.41 -0.59
CA LYS A 149 -10.62 -0.02 -0.20
C LYS A 149 -9.79 0.72 -1.24
N LEU A 150 -9.04 -0.01 -2.06
CA LEU A 150 -8.23 0.55 -3.14
C LEU A 150 -9.13 1.01 -4.28
N ARG A 151 -8.79 2.18 -4.85
CA ARG A 151 -9.41 2.75 -6.05
C ARG A 151 -8.32 2.97 -7.08
N LEU A 152 -8.40 2.20 -8.16
CA LEU A 152 -7.57 2.35 -9.35
C LEU A 152 -8.25 3.31 -10.34
N HIS A 153 -7.44 3.89 -11.22
CA HIS A 153 -7.94 4.65 -12.37
C HIS A 153 -8.82 3.75 -13.27
N GLU A 154 -9.77 4.34 -13.99
CA GLU A 154 -10.66 3.61 -14.89
C GLU A 154 -9.87 2.92 -16.02
N ASP A 155 -8.93 3.64 -16.63
CA ASP A 155 -7.98 3.12 -17.62
C ASP A 155 -6.79 2.34 -17.03
N ASN A 156 -6.91 1.79 -15.83
CA ASN A 156 -5.81 1.03 -15.25
C ASN A 156 -5.48 -0.20 -16.12
N VAL A 157 -4.21 -0.32 -16.54
CA VAL A 157 -3.69 -1.49 -17.23
C VAL A 157 -2.46 -1.98 -16.46
N MET A 158 -2.59 -3.10 -15.76
CA MET A 158 -1.50 -3.68 -14.96
C MET A 158 -0.96 -4.97 -15.57
N GLU A 159 0.35 -5.17 -15.45
CA GLU A 159 0.99 -6.41 -15.89
C GLU A 159 0.66 -7.59 -14.98
N TRP A 160 0.69 -7.41 -13.66
CA TRP A 160 0.50 -8.51 -12.72
C TRP A 160 -0.32 -8.16 -11.47
N LEU A 161 -1.38 -8.92 -11.23
CA LEU A 161 -2.09 -8.94 -9.95
C LEU A 161 -1.75 -10.24 -9.22
N TYR A 162 -1.18 -10.14 -8.02
CA TYR A 162 -0.91 -11.28 -7.15
C TYR A 162 -1.66 -11.10 -5.82
N LEU A 163 -2.54 -12.05 -5.51
CA LEU A 163 -3.25 -12.13 -4.24
C LEU A 163 -2.94 -13.48 -3.59
N GLY A 164 -2.36 -13.49 -2.38
CA GLY A 164 -1.91 -14.73 -1.74
C GLY A 164 -2.19 -14.80 -0.25
N VAL A 165 -2.95 -15.83 0.16
CA VAL A 165 -3.28 -16.09 1.58
C VAL A 165 -3.37 -17.58 1.86
N TRP A 166 -3.09 -17.98 3.09
CA TRP A 166 -3.00 -19.40 3.46
C TRP A 166 -4.18 -19.86 4.32
N GLY A 167 -4.97 -18.93 4.84
CA GLY A 167 -6.16 -19.18 5.65
C GLY A 167 -7.41 -18.50 5.10
N ARG A 168 -8.59 -19.02 5.44
CA ARG A 168 -9.88 -18.44 5.00
C ARG A 168 -10.20 -17.13 5.72
N GLU A 169 -9.70 -16.96 6.95
CA GLU A 169 -9.89 -15.79 7.79
C GLU A 169 -9.45 -14.48 7.10
N TYR A 170 -8.37 -14.53 6.30
CA TYR A 170 -7.84 -13.37 5.59
C TYR A 170 -8.80 -12.79 4.54
N VAL A 171 -9.68 -13.61 3.98
CA VAL A 171 -10.60 -13.21 2.90
C VAL A 171 -12.04 -13.01 3.37
N SER A 172 -12.36 -13.41 4.62
CA SER A 172 -13.71 -13.39 5.19
C SER A 172 -14.44 -12.05 5.00
N GLU A 173 -13.74 -10.93 5.23
CA GLU A 173 -14.29 -9.58 5.11
C GLU A 173 -14.65 -9.18 3.67
N ILE A 174 -14.04 -9.83 2.68
CA ILE A 174 -14.30 -9.56 1.26
C ILE A 174 -15.39 -10.48 0.71
N LEU A 175 -15.53 -11.70 1.25
CA LEU A 175 -16.49 -12.68 0.75
C LEU A 175 -17.95 -12.21 0.88
N VAL A 176 -18.25 -11.35 1.86
CA VAL A 176 -19.57 -10.75 2.05
C VAL A 176 -19.91 -9.65 1.04
N LYS A 177 -18.93 -9.20 0.23
CA LYS A 177 -19.16 -8.20 -0.82
C LYS A 177 -19.94 -8.80 -1.99
N LYS A 178 -20.63 -7.94 -2.74
CA LYS A 178 -21.30 -8.34 -3.98
C LYS A 178 -20.28 -8.87 -4.99
N ASP A 179 -20.68 -9.82 -5.82
CA ASP A 179 -19.85 -10.25 -6.94
C ASP A 179 -19.56 -9.09 -7.89
N SER A 180 -18.39 -9.14 -8.51
CA SER A 180 -17.88 -8.08 -9.41
C SER A 180 -17.85 -6.68 -8.79
N SER A 181 -17.71 -6.57 -7.45
CA SER A 181 -17.66 -5.26 -6.77
C SER A 181 -16.29 -4.60 -6.78
N ILE A 182 -15.21 -5.36 -7.05
CA ILE A 182 -13.82 -4.88 -6.98
C ILE A 182 -13.30 -4.63 -8.39
N TRP A 183 -13.32 -3.38 -8.84
CA TRP A 183 -12.80 -2.99 -10.14
C TRP A 183 -11.26 -2.97 -10.17
N LEU A 184 -10.68 -3.61 -11.18
CA LEU A 184 -9.22 -3.73 -11.37
C LEU A 184 -8.72 -3.13 -12.69
N GLY A 185 -9.60 -2.77 -13.62
CA GLY A 185 -9.23 -2.40 -14.98
C GLY A 185 -8.79 -3.62 -15.80
N LYS A 186 -7.72 -3.47 -16.59
CA LYS A 186 -7.11 -4.56 -17.37
C LYS A 186 -5.93 -5.18 -16.60
N VAL A 187 -5.86 -6.50 -16.57
CA VAL A 187 -4.85 -7.30 -15.88
C VAL A 187 -4.30 -8.34 -16.86
N LYS A 188 -3.02 -8.22 -17.22
CA LYS A 188 -2.37 -9.15 -18.15
C LYS A 188 -2.08 -10.51 -17.52
N SER A 189 -1.70 -10.54 -16.24
CA SER A 189 -1.45 -11.76 -15.49
C SER A 189 -2.15 -11.72 -14.13
N LEU A 190 -2.89 -12.75 -13.79
CA LEU A 190 -3.59 -12.89 -12.51
C LEU A 190 -3.16 -14.16 -11.79
N THR A 191 -2.67 -14.01 -10.57
CA THR A 191 -2.32 -15.12 -9.67
C THR A 191 -3.11 -15.01 -8.38
N LEU A 192 -3.94 -16.02 -8.11
CA LEU A 192 -4.63 -16.20 -6.83
C LEU A 192 -4.05 -17.42 -6.13
N LYS A 193 -3.43 -17.22 -4.98
CA LYS A 193 -2.77 -18.28 -4.20
C LYS A 193 -3.51 -18.59 -2.89
N GLY A 194 -3.69 -19.88 -2.61
CA GLY A 194 -4.37 -20.45 -1.46
C GLY A 194 -5.84 -20.00 -1.38
N HIS A 195 -6.28 -19.53 -0.22
CA HIS A 195 -7.69 -19.12 -0.06
C HIS A 195 -8.07 -17.86 -0.86
N ALA A 196 -7.11 -17.17 -1.49
CA ALA A 196 -7.39 -16.03 -2.37
C ALA A 196 -8.25 -16.43 -3.58
N VAL A 197 -8.26 -17.71 -3.99
CA VAL A 197 -9.11 -18.21 -5.08
C VAL A 197 -10.59 -17.92 -4.84
N ASN A 198 -11.02 -17.87 -3.57
CA ASN A 198 -12.41 -17.56 -3.20
C ASN A 198 -12.81 -16.11 -3.51
N LEU A 199 -11.85 -15.23 -3.82
CA LEU A 199 -12.11 -13.85 -4.22
C LEU A 199 -12.45 -13.72 -5.69
N LEU A 200 -12.26 -14.76 -6.52
CA LEU A 200 -12.46 -14.68 -7.96
C LEU A 200 -13.82 -14.07 -8.35
N PRO A 201 -14.97 -14.47 -7.74
CA PRO A 201 -16.27 -13.87 -8.08
C PRO A 201 -16.37 -12.38 -7.71
N LYS A 202 -15.52 -11.88 -6.80
CA LYS A 202 -15.55 -10.49 -6.32
C LYS A 202 -14.77 -9.54 -7.22
N LEU A 203 -13.85 -10.07 -8.03
CA LEU A 203 -13.01 -9.29 -8.94
C LEU A 203 -13.79 -8.91 -10.20
N LYS A 204 -13.61 -7.67 -10.66
CA LYS A 204 -14.16 -7.14 -11.91
C LYS A 204 -13.04 -6.59 -12.77
N LEU A 205 -12.87 -7.19 -13.95
CA LEU A 205 -11.98 -6.71 -15.00
C LEU A 205 -12.76 -5.89 -16.03
N HIS A 206 -12.04 -5.10 -16.82
CA HIS A 206 -12.59 -4.46 -18.00
C HIS A 206 -13.08 -5.50 -19.00
N GLU A 207 -14.15 -5.19 -19.75
CA GLU A 207 -14.75 -6.11 -20.74
C GLU A 207 -13.74 -6.52 -21.83
N ASP A 208 -12.98 -5.56 -22.37
CA ASP A 208 -11.87 -5.81 -23.30
C ASP A 208 -10.58 -6.37 -22.67
N ASN A 209 -10.64 -7.01 -21.50
CA ASN A 209 -9.44 -7.54 -20.87
C ASN A 209 -8.92 -8.77 -21.62
N VAL A 210 -7.69 -8.68 -22.14
CA VAL A 210 -6.95 -9.83 -22.68
C VAL A 210 -5.92 -10.28 -21.65
N MET A 211 -6.15 -11.44 -21.04
CA MET A 211 -5.26 -12.03 -20.03
C MET A 211 -4.30 -13.02 -20.68
N ALA A 212 -3.00 -12.83 -20.49
CA ALA A 212 -1.95 -13.73 -20.95
C ALA A 212 -1.76 -14.91 -20.00
N ASN A 213 -1.78 -14.68 -18.68
CA ASN A 213 -1.57 -15.72 -17.67
C ASN A 213 -2.67 -15.69 -16.61
N PHE A 214 -3.26 -16.85 -16.33
CA PHE A 214 -4.18 -17.03 -15.22
C PHE A 214 -3.75 -18.24 -14.40
N SER A 215 -3.44 -18.02 -13.12
CA SER A 215 -2.95 -19.06 -12.21
C SER A 215 -3.76 -19.08 -10.94
N LEU A 216 -4.22 -20.27 -10.58
CA LEU A 216 -4.82 -20.61 -9.30
C LEU A 216 -3.91 -21.68 -8.66
N ASP A 217 -3.32 -21.38 -7.51
CA ASP A 217 -2.36 -22.24 -6.78
C ASP A 217 -2.81 -22.45 -5.34
#